data_AF-A0A821YE87-F1
#
_entry.id   AF-A0A821YE87-F1
#
_cell.length_a   1.000
_cell.length_b   1.000
_cell.length_c   1.000
_cell.angle_alpha   90.00
_cell.angle_beta   90.00
_cell.angle_gamma   90.00
#
_symmetry.space_group_name_H-M   'P 1'
#
loop_
_entity.id
_entity.type
_entity.pdbx_description
1 polymer ?
#
loop_
_entity_poly.entity_id
_entity_poly.type
_entity_poly.pdbx_seq_one_letter_code
_entity_poly.pdbx_strand_id
1 'polypeptide(L)' 'MLRVKHSSELIPAFDSPPKGLTPITRVLRQILQAKQNGILERKLLIIIATGGQPTDDYGKTDIGTLERVLKYE' A
#
# COMPACT_ATOMS: atom_id res chain seq x y z
N MET A 1 -1.24 17.96 -6.01
CA MET A 1 -0.22 16.95 -6.35
C MET A 1 1.15 17.62 -6.26
N LEU A 2 2.03 17.16 -5.37
CA LEU A 2 3.40 17.69 -5.25
C LEU A 2 4.20 17.29 -6.50
N ARG A 3 4.81 18.27 -7.16
CA ARG A 3 5.68 18.04 -8.33
C ARG A 3 7.14 18.12 -7.87
N VAL A 4 7.63 17.00 -7.37
CA VAL A 4 8.98 16.87 -6.80
C VAL A 4 10.01 16.96 -7.92
N LYS A 5 10.98 17.88 -7.82
CA LYS A 5 12.10 17.98 -8.79
C LYS A 5 13.43 17.47 -8.21
N HIS A 6 13.62 17.64 -6.90
CA HIS A 6 14.77 17.16 -6.16
C HIS A 6 14.36 16.38 -4.91
N SER A 7 15.14 15.37 -4.53
CA SER A 7 14.83 14.52 -3.36
C SER A 7 14.83 15.30 -2.05
N SER A 8 15.58 16.40 -1.95
CA SER A 8 15.60 17.29 -0.80
C SER A 8 14.22 17.89 -0.49
N GLU A 9 13.35 18.05 -1.49
CA GLU A 9 11.99 18.54 -1.32
C GLU A 9 11.11 17.57 -0.51
N LEU A 10 11.53 16.32 -0.37
CA LEU A 10 10.82 15.31 0.42
C LEU A 10 11.23 15.30 1.90
N ILE A 11 12.36 15.93 2.27
CA ILE A 11 12.89 15.90 3.65
C ILE A 11 11.80 16.30 4.67
N PRO A 12 11.07 17.42 4.49
CA PRO A 12 10.04 17.82 5.46
C PRO A 12 8.89 16.81 5.59
N ALA A 13 8.58 16.08 4.51
CA ALA A 13 7.53 15.05 4.52
C ALA A 13 7.96 13.81 5.29
N PHE A 14 9.26 13.53 5.38
CA PHE A 14 9.82 12.43 6.17
C PHE A 14 10.06 12.83 7.64
N ASP A 15 10.27 14.11 7.94
CA ASP A 15 10.48 14.60 9.32
C ASP A 15 9.22 14.47 10.20
N SER A 16 8.03 14.45 9.58
CA SER A 16 6.75 14.29 10.27
C SER A 16 5.88 13.28 9.53
N PRO A 17 6.17 11.97 9.68
CA PRO A 17 5.46 10.95 8.95
C PRO A 17 3.99 10.89 9.39
N PRO A 18 3.07 10.53 8.47
CA PRO A 18 1.67 10.35 8.81
C PRO A 18 1.51 9.28 9.88
N LYS A 19 0.65 9.54 10.86
CA LYS A 19 0.30 8.60 11.93
C LYS A 19 -0.99 7.86 11.56
N GLY A 20 -1.12 6.62 12.01
CA GLY A 20 -2.35 5.85 11.82
C GLY A 20 -2.10 4.36 11.67
N LEU A 21 -3.17 3.65 11.30
CA LEU A 21 -3.14 2.23 11.00
C LEU A 21 -2.55 1.96 9.61
N THR A 22 -2.11 0.73 9.38
CA THR A 22 -1.51 0.30 8.10
C THR A 22 -2.36 -0.82 7.45
N PRO A 23 -3.62 -0.54 7.04
CA PRO A 23 -4.56 -1.53 6.50
C PRO A 23 -4.27 -1.93 5.05
N ILE A 24 -3.06 -2.42 4.78
CA ILE A 24 -2.57 -2.76 3.44
C ILE A 24 -3.48 -3.80 2.76
N THR A 25 -3.90 -4.82 3.50
CA THR A 25 -4.78 -5.89 2.99
C THR A 25 -6.05 -5.33 2.35
N ARG A 26 -6.74 -4.41 3.03
CA ARG A 26 -7.99 -3.80 2.53
C ARG A 26 -7.73 -2.97 1.28
N VAL A 27 -6.68 -2.15 1.30
CA VAL A 27 -6.31 -1.29 0.16
C VAL A 27 -5.93 -2.13 -1.06
N LEU A 28 -5.19 -3.22 -0.85
CA LEU A 28 -4.77 -4.12 -1.91
C LEU A 28 -5.97 -4.77 -2.60
N ARG A 29 -6.95 -5.27 -1.83
CA ARG A 29 -8.19 -5.82 -2.39
C ARG A 29 -8.99 -4.80 -3.19
N GLN A 30 -9.07 -3.55 -2.72
CA GLN A 30 -9.72 -2.48 -3.47
C GLN A 30 -9.03 -2.22 -4.81
N ILE A 31 -7.69 -2.22 -4.84
CA ILE A 31 -6.91 -2.06 -6.07
C ILE A 31 -7.13 -3.24 -7.03
N LEU A 32 -7.06 -4.47 -6.54
CA LEU A 32 -7.27 -5.68 -7.35
C LEU A 32 -8.67 -5.69 -7.97
N GLN A 33 -9.70 -5.38 -7.19
CA GLN A 33 -11.08 -5.24 -7.68
C GLN A 33 -11.20 -4.13 -8.73
N ALA A 34 -10.66 -2.94 -8.46
CA ALA A 34 -10.71 -1.81 -9.39
C ALA A 34 -9.92 -2.04 -10.69
N LYS A 35 -8.94 -2.96 -10.67
CA LYS A 35 -8.11 -3.31 -11.83
C LYS A 35 -8.46 -4.65 -12.46
N GLN A 36 -9.49 -5.34 -11.99
CA GLN A 36 -9.85 -6.69 -12.42
C GLN A 36 -9.94 -6.81 -13.96
N ASN A 37 -10.60 -5.86 -14.63
CA ASN A 37 -10.71 -5.87 -16.09
C ASN A 37 -9.36 -5.62 -16.79
N GLY A 38 -8.52 -4.73 -16.25
CA GLY A 38 -7.23 -4.38 -16.85
C GLY A 38 -6.15 -5.46 -16.65
N ILE A 39 -6.26 -6.26 -15.59
CA ILE A 39 -5.33 -7.38 -15.31
C ILE A 39 -5.42 -8.45 -16.41
N LEU A 40 -6.60 -8.63 -17.03
CA LEU A 40 -6.79 -9.58 -18.12
C LEU A 40 -6.04 -9.16 -19.38
N GLU A 41 -5.84 -7.86 -19.58
CA GLU A 41 -5.19 -7.31 -20.77
C GLU A 41 -3.68 -7.13 -20.57
N ARG A 42 -3.22 -6.84 -19.34
CA ARG A 42 -1.81 -6.57 -19.02
C ARG A 42 -1.47 -6.97 -17.58
N LYS A 43 -0.22 -7.35 -17.34
CA LYS A 43 0.27 -7.66 -15.98
C LYS A 43 0.20 -6.42 -15.08
N LEU A 44 -0.31 -6.59 -13.86
CA LEU A 44 -0.30 -5.57 -12.81
C LEU A 44 0.97 -5.71 -11.96
N LEU A 45 1.75 -4.64 -11.86
CA LEU A 45 2.88 -4.52 -10.93
C LEU A 45 2.44 -3.69 -9.73
N ILE A 46 2.63 -4.21 -8.53
CA ILE A 46 2.33 -3.51 -7.27
C ILE A 46 3.63 -3.35 -6.49
N ILE A 47 3.95 -2.11 -6.11
CA ILE A 47 5.11 -1.78 -5.27
C ILE A 47 4.57 -1.27 -3.94
N ILE A 48 4.91 -1.95 -2.85
CA ILE A 48 4.51 -1.57 -1.49
C ILE A 48 5.75 -1.04 -0.78
N ALA A 49 5.69 0.22 -0.35
CA ALA A 49 6.69 0.84 0.51
C ALA A 49 6.01 1.27 1.80
N THR A 50 6.31 0.57 2.90
CA THR A 50 5.75 0.86 4.22
C THR A 50 6.86 0.90 5.26
N GLY A 51 6.82 1.89 6.16
CA GLY A 51 7.67 1.95 7.35
C GLY A 51 7.01 1.34 8.60
N GLY A 52 5.74 0.95 8.50
CA GLY A 52 4.95 0.38 9.60
C GLY A 52 4.59 -1.09 9.38
N GLN A 53 4.26 -1.77 10.49
CA GLN A 53 3.74 -3.14 10.47
C GLN A 53 2.31 -3.16 9.87
N PRO A 54 1.99 -4.06 8.93
CA PRO A 54 0.63 -4.21 8.43
C PRO A 54 -0.36 -4.51 9.56
N THR A 55 -1.46 -3.77 9.59
CA THR A 55 -2.55 -3.96 10.56
C THR A 55 -3.86 -4.19 9.84
N ASP A 56 -4.88 -4.66 10.56
CA ASP A 56 -6.28 -4.52 10.14
C ASP A 56 -6.80 -3.10 10.46
N ASP A 57 -8.09 -2.88 10.21
CA ASP A 57 -8.77 -1.60 10.49
C ASP A 57 -8.97 -1.34 12.00
N TYR A 58 -8.63 -2.29 12.86
CA TYR A 58 -8.68 -2.18 14.33
C TYR A 58 -7.29 -2.06 14.95
N GLY A 59 -6.22 -2.05 14.13
CA GLY A 59 -4.84 -1.90 14.56
C GLY A 59 -4.17 -3.20 15.02
N LYS A 60 -4.82 -4.36 14.83
CA LYS A 60 -4.19 -5.66 15.08
C LYS A 60 -3.29 -6.03 13.91
N THR A 61 -2.12 -6.61 14.18
CA THR A 61 -1.21 -7.12 13.14
C THR A 61 -1.92 -8.09 12.19
N ASP A 62 -1.77 -7.88 10.88
CA ASP A 62 -2.48 -8.65 9.83
C ASP A 62 -1.54 -9.21 8.74
N ILE A 63 -0.31 -9.58 9.12
CA ILE A 63 0.71 -10.09 8.17
C ILE A 63 0.22 -11.35 7.46
N GLY A 64 -0.42 -12.28 8.18
CA GLY A 64 -0.86 -13.55 7.59
C GLY A 64 -1.94 -13.39 6.52
N THR A 65 -2.83 -12.41 6.66
CA THR A 65 -3.82 -12.13 5.61
C THR A 65 -3.17 -11.41 4.44
N LEU A 66 -2.24 -10.47 4.70
CA LEU A 66 -1.49 -9.82 3.63
C LEU A 66 -0.74 -10.84 2.77
N GLU A 67 -0.05 -11.82 3.38
CA GLU A 67 0.61 -12.89 2.64
C GLU A 67 -0.37 -13.72 1.80
N ARG A 68 -1.56 -14.01 2.34
CA ARG A 68 -2.59 -14.76 1.63
C ARG A 68 -3.05 -14.01 0.38
N VAL A 69 -3.35 -12.71 0.51
CA VAL A 69 -3.76 -11.87 -0.62
C VAL A 69 -2.67 -11.85 -1.69
N LEU A 70 -1.41 -11.62 -1.31
CA LEU A 70 -0.29 -11.54 -2.25
C LEU A 70 -0.02 -12.85 -3.02
N LYS A 71 -0.38 -14.00 -2.44
CA LYS A 71 -0.12 -15.33 -3.01
C LYS A 71 -1.29 -15.91 -3.80
N TYR A 72 -2.54 -15.57 -3.42
CA TYR A 72 -3.71 -16.34 -3.82
C TYR A 72 -4.91 -15.52 -4.32
N GLU A 73 -4.88 -14.18 -4.21
CA GLU A 73 -5.94 -13.30 -4.73
C GLU A 73 -5.44 -12.53 -5.96
#